data_AF-A0A6M8VP92-F1
#
_entry.id   AF-A0A6M8VP92-F1
#
_cell.length_a   1.000
_cell.length_b   1.000
_cell.length_c   1.000
_cell.angle_alpha   90.00
_cell.angle_beta   90.00
_cell.angle_gamma   90.00
#
_symmetry.space_group_name_H-M   'P 1'
#
loop_
_entity.id
_entity.type
_entity.pdbx_description
1 polymer ?
#
loop_
_entity_poly.entity_id
_entity_poly.type
_entity_poly.pdbx_seq_one_letter_code
_entity_poly.pdbx_strand_id
1 'polypeptide(L)'
;MLCATCRRGLLGDNPQPKAALATLAKLEEQLIIAARPQRRRYVFDMFKAFALVLALVLTLSLFYWLLSSRIPKLDSLDLILAVQANTITGLSFGVLFAGIVQNRVLTFDALVNFDPDGFSPMERLLYVWVVASTLEVFIYFDVIVLGIGGTSFQDVFTGNASPHLGILIGVVTAISTEAVSGLIKKSATPSDVSAYEPTLFSTTHRSLC
;
A
#
# COMPACT_ATOMS: atom_id res chain seq x y z
N MET A 1 23.77 3.49 -25.10
CA MET A 1 24.93 2.60 -25.36
C MET A 1 24.78 1.19 -24.76
N LEU A 2 24.21 0.99 -23.55
CA LEU A 2 24.16 -0.33 -22.90
C LEU A 2 23.29 -1.41 -23.59
N CYS A 3 22.18 -1.05 -24.23
CA CYS A 3 21.38 -2.01 -25.02
C CYS A 3 22.19 -2.65 -26.17
N ALA A 4 23.17 -1.93 -26.72
CA ALA A 4 23.98 -2.43 -27.83
C ALA A 4 24.98 -3.50 -27.38
N THR A 5 25.53 -3.39 -26.16
CA THR A 5 26.47 -4.37 -25.60
C THR A 5 25.77 -5.65 -25.13
N CYS A 6 24.61 -5.56 -24.48
CA CYS A 6 23.80 -6.75 -24.15
C CYS A 6 23.33 -7.48 -25.41
N ARG A 7 22.90 -6.74 -26.44
CA ARG A 7 22.47 -7.33 -27.72
C ARG A 7 23.63 -8.02 -28.45
N ARG A 8 24.86 -7.48 -28.38
CA ARG A 8 26.06 -8.13 -28.93
C ARG A 8 26.51 -9.38 -28.17
N GLY A 9 26.31 -9.45 -26.85
CA GLY A 9 26.65 -10.64 -26.06
C GLY A 9 25.71 -11.83 -26.26
N LEU A 10 24.45 -11.55 -26.64
CA LEU A 10 23.41 -12.55 -26.91
C LEU A 10 23.33 -12.98 -28.39
N LEU A 11 23.74 -12.13 -29.34
CA LEU A 11 23.60 -12.36 -30.79
C LEU A 11 24.93 -12.32 -31.56
N GLY A 12 26.08 -12.22 -30.89
CA GLY A 12 27.40 -12.19 -31.54
C GLY A 12 27.93 -13.57 -31.90
N ASP A 13 28.97 -13.62 -32.75
CA ASP A 13 29.56 -14.84 -33.33
C ASP A 13 30.07 -15.88 -32.30
N ASN A 14 30.23 -15.48 -31.03
CA ASN A 14 30.47 -16.35 -29.89
C ASN A 14 29.57 -15.96 -28.71
N PRO A 15 28.34 -16.50 -28.61
CA PRO A 15 27.42 -16.16 -27.54
C PRO A 15 27.98 -16.64 -26.20
N GLN A 16 28.19 -15.70 -25.26
CA GLN A 16 28.64 -15.98 -23.90
C GLN A 16 27.54 -15.63 -22.89
N PRO A 17 26.55 -16.52 -22.68
CA PRO A 17 25.40 -16.23 -21.83
C PRO A 17 25.80 -15.96 -20.38
N LYS A 18 26.87 -16.60 -19.87
CA LYS A 18 27.39 -16.36 -18.51
C LYS A 18 27.92 -14.94 -18.33
N ALA A 19 28.62 -14.40 -19.34
CA ALA A 19 29.15 -13.04 -19.29
C ALA A 19 28.01 -11.99 -19.39
N ALA A 20 27.00 -12.26 -20.20
CA ALA A 20 25.80 -11.43 -20.32
C ALA A 20 24.98 -11.39 -19.01
N LEU A 21 24.78 -12.54 -18.36
CA LEU A 21 24.10 -12.61 -17.06
C LEU A 21 24.88 -11.87 -15.96
N ALA A 22 26.21 -12.00 -15.94
CA ALA A 22 27.04 -11.26 -14.98
C ALA A 22 26.99 -9.74 -15.20
N THR A 23 26.84 -9.29 -16.46
CA THR A 23 26.66 -7.85 -16.76
C THR A 23 25.27 -7.36 -16.38
N LEU A 24 24.22 -8.15 -16.61
CA LEU A 24 22.85 -7.85 -16.17
C LEU A 24 22.77 -7.73 -14.64
N ALA A 25 23.37 -8.67 -13.89
CA ALA A 25 23.38 -8.62 -12.43
C ALA A 25 24.07 -7.35 -11.87
N LYS A 26 25.19 -6.94 -12.47
CA LYS A 26 25.86 -5.67 -12.11
C LYS A 26 25.00 -4.45 -12.44
N LEU A 27 24.26 -4.50 -13.55
CA LEU A 27 23.35 -3.44 -13.98
C LEU A 27 22.16 -3.29 -13.01
N GLU A 28 21.59 -4.42 -12.60
CA GLU A 28 20.55 -4.50 -11.58
C GLU A 28 21.02 -3.89 -10.26
N GLU A 29 22.21 -4.26 -9.80
CA GLU A 29 22.79 -3.69 -8.57
C GLU A 29 22.98 -2.16 -8.68
N GLN A 30 23.50 -1.67 -9.81
CA GLN A 30 23.67 -0.23 -10.04
C GLN A 30 22.34 0.52 -10.07
N LEU A 31 21.32 -0.06 -10.69
CA LEU A 31 19.98 0.53 -10.73
C LEU A 31 19.34 0.59 -9.35
N ILE A 32 19.48 -0.47 -8.54
CA ILE A 32 19.01 -0.49 -7.15
C ILE A 32 19.68 0.62 -6.33
N ILE A 33 21.00 0.83 -6.49
CA ILE A 33 21.73 1.91 -5.81
C ILE A 33 21.22 3.28 -6.26
N ALA A 34 21.01 3.48 -7.56
CA ALA A 34 20.51 4.74 -8.12
C ALA A 34 19.06 5.06 -7.70
N ALA A 35 18.24 4.05 -7.38
CA ALA A 35 16.84 4.23 -6.96
C ALA A 35 16.65 4.56 -5.47
N ARG A 36 17.68 4.34 -4.62
CA ARG A 36 17.64 4.69 -3.19
C ARG A 36 17.14 6.13 -2.87
N PRO A 37 17.60 7.20 -3.56
CA PRO A 37 17.11 8.55 -3.30
C PRO A 37 15.62 8.72 -3.64
N GLN A 38 15.10 8.07 -4.69
CA GLN A 38 13.68 8.12 -5.04
C GLN A 38 12.83 7.44 -3.95
N ARG A 39 13.26 6.27 -3.47
CA ARG A 39 12.62 5.60 -2.33
C ARG A 39 12.56 6.51 -1.10
N ARG A 40 13.66 7.18 -0.77
CA ARG A 40 13.72 8.09 0.38
C ARG A 40 12.72 9.25 0.23
N ARG A 41 12.56 9.79 -0.98
CA ARG A 41 11.55 10.83 -1.26
C ARG A 41 10.14 10.29 -1.05
N TYR A 42 9.82 9.12 -1.60
CA TYR A 42 8.51 8.49 -1.43
C TYR A 42 8.16 8.27 0.05
N VAL A 43 9.08 7.67 0.82
CA VAL A 43 8.89 7.46 2.27
C VAL A 43 8.72 8.80 3.00
N PHE A 44 9.50 9.81 2.65
CA PHE A 44 9.38 11.15 3.24
C PHE A 44 8.04 11.81 2.91
N ASP A 45 7.53 11.63 1.69
CA ASP A 45 6.23 12.15 1.28
C ASP A 45 5.08 11.40 1.96
N MET A 46 5.20 10.09 2.21
CA MET A 46 4.27 9.36 3.09
C MET A 46 4.27 9.93 4.52
N PHE A 47 5.44 10.23 5.10
CA PHE A 47 5.52 10.85 6.43
C PHE A 47 4.89 12.24 6.47
N LYS A 48 5.09 13.07 5.43
CA LYS A 48 4.39 14.36 5.32
C LYS A 48 2.88 14.18 5.24
N ALA A 49 2.43 13.22 4.45
CA ALA A 49 1.01 12.92 4.31
C ALA A 49 0.39 12.53 5.65
N PHE A 50 1.04 11.60 6.36
CA PHE A 50 0.69 11.20 7.70
C PHE A 50 0.65 12.38 8.67
N ALA A 51 1.70 13.21 8.69
CA ALA A 51 1.80 14.36 9.58
C ALA A 51 0.71 15.40 9.29
N LEU A 52 0.37 15.62 8.02
CA LEU A 52 -0.71 16.52 7.61
C LEU A 52 -2.06 16.02 8.11
N VAL A 53 -2.37 14.74 7.91
CA VAL A 53 -3.64 14.13 8.36
C VAL A 53 -3.73 14.16 9.88
N LEU A 54 -2.64 13.80 10.58
CA LEU A 54 -2.60 13.86 12.04
C LEU A 54 -2.78 15.28 12.56
N ALA A 55 -2.12 16.27 11.95
CA ALA A 55 -2.30 17.67 12.29
C ALA A 55 -3.74 18.12 12.08
N LEU A 56 -4.37 17.71 10.97
CA LEU A 56 -5.79 18.00 10.68
C LEU A 56 -6.70 17.42 11.76
N VAL A 57 -6.53 16.14 12.11
CA VAL A 57 -7.32 15.47 13.16
C VAL A 57 -7.13 16.17 14.51
N LEU A 58 -5.89 16.49 14.91
CA LEU A 58 -5.63 17.18 16.17
C LEU A 58 -6.24 18.59 16.18
N THR A 59 -6.19 19.31 15.07
CA THR A 59 -6.78 20.65 14.95
C THR A 59 -8.30 20.59 15.05
N LEU A 60 -8.93 19.62 14.39
CA LEU A 60 -10.38 19.40 14.47
C LEU A 60 -10.80 18.98 15.87
N SER A 61 -10.07 18.06 16.52
CA SER A 61 -10.32 17.63 17.89
C SER A 61 -10.19 18.79 18.89
N LEU A 62 -9.17 19.64 18.73
CA LEU A 62 -8.98 20.82 19.58
C LEU A 62 -10.10 21.86 19.37
N PHE A 63 -10.43 22.13 18.10
CA PHE A 63 -11.52 23.04 17.75
C PHE A 63 -12.86 22.56 18.33
N TYR A 64 -13.10 21.26 18.24
CA TYR A 64 -14.29 20.64 18.79
C TYR A 64 -14.34 20.71 20.32
N TRP A 65 -13.24 20.41 20.99
CA TRP A 65 -13.13 20.55 22.45
C TRP A 65 -13.39 22.00 22.92
N LEU A 66 -12.86 22.99 22.18
CA LEU A 66 -13.17 24.40 22.43
C LEU A 66 -14.65 24.72 22.26
N LEU A 67 -15.30 24.13 21.24
CA LEU A 67 -16.73 24.34 20.98
C LEU A 67 -17.63 23.65 22.02
N SER A 68 -17.31 22.42 22.43
CA SER A 68 -18.09 21.68 23.42
C SER A 68 -18.06 22.36 24.79
N SER A 69 -16.93 23.00 25.15
CA SER A 69 -16.83 23.82 26.36
C SER A 69 -17.80 25.00 26.39
N ARG A 70 -18.31 25.43 25.23
CA ARG A 70 -19.26 26.54 25.09
C ARG A 70 -20.71 26.08 24.89
N ILE A 71 -20.93 24.87 24.39
CA ILE A 71 -22.27 24.36 24.01
C ILE A 71 -22.48 22.95 24.61
N PRO A 72 -23.09 22.82 25.80
CA PRO A 72 -23.19 21.58 26.56
C PRO A 72 -24.30 20.61 26.10
N LYS A 73 -24.68 20.61 24.81
CA LYS A 73 -25.76 19.75 24.26
C LYS A 73 -25.29 18.79 23.16
N LEU A 74 -23.99 18.49 23.10
CA LEU A 74 -23.38 17.76 21.99
C LEU A 74 -22.86 16.35 22.36
N ASP A 75 -23.26 15.81 23.51
CA ASP A 75 -22.70 14.57 24.10
C ASP A 75 -22.70 13.35 23.15
N SER A 76 -23.71 13.20 22.28
CA SER A 76 -23.76 12.09 21.31
C SER A 76 -22.82 12.27 20.12
N LEU A 77 -22.53 13.52 19.74
CA LEU A 77 -21.56 13.84 18.70
C LEU A 77 -20.13 13.71 19.23
N ASP A 78 -19.91 13.93 20.53
CA ASP A 78 -18.58 13.81 21.16
C ASP A 78 -18.02 12.39 20.99
N LEU A 79 -18.85 11.38 21.21
CA LEU A 79 -18.46 9.98 21.08
C LEU A 79 -18.12 9.63 19.62
N ILE A 80 -18.99 9.97 18.67
CA ILE A 80 -18.78 9.65 17.25
C ILE A 80 -17.51 10.31 16.72
N LEU A 81 -17.29 11.59 17.06
CA LEU A 81 -16.09 12.32 16.66
C LEU A 81 -14.82 11.73 17.29
N ALA A 82 -14.87 11.33 18.56
CA ALA A 82 -13.76 10.67 19.23
C ALA A 82 -13.41 9.33 18.57
N VAL A 83 -14.40 8.53 18.20
CA VAL A 83 -14.20 7.26 17.50
C VAL A 83 -13.59 7.50 16.12
N GLN A 84 -14.16 8.39 15.32
CA GLN A 84 -13.65 8.78 14.00
C GLN A 84 -12.19 9.28 14.06
N ALA A 85 -11.88 10.17 15.01
CA ALA A 85 -10.52 10.70 15.18
C ALA A 85 -9.51 9.58 15.50
N ASN A 86 -9.89 8.63 16.36
CA ASN A 86 -9.07 7.47 16.68
C ASN A 86 -8.94 6.51 15.49
N THR A 87 -10.01 6.27 14.73
CA THR A 87 -9.97 5.46 13.51
C THR A 87 -9.06 6.06 12.45
N ILE A 88 -9.18 7.36 12.16
CA ILE A 88 -8.30 8.05 11.20
C ILE A 88 -6.84 7.98 11.65
N THR A 89 -6.58 8.11 12.95
CA THR A 89 -5.23 7.97 13.51
C THR A 89 -4.70 6.56 13.29
N GLY A 90 -5.48 5.53 13.64
CA GLY A 90 -5.12 4.13 13.42
C GLY A 90 -4.89 3.78 11.96
N LEU A 91 -5.74 4.29 11.08
CA LEU A 91 -5.63 4.13 9.64
C LEU A 91 -4.33 4.74 9.10
N SER A 92 -4.02 5.97 9.51
CA SER A 92 -2.81 6.67 9.12
C SER A 92 -1.56 5.87 9.55
N PHE A 93 -1.58 5.30 10.76
CA PHE A 93 -0.53 4.39 11.25
C PHE A 93 -0.43 3.10 10.43
N GLY A 94 -1.56 2.47 10.12
CA GLY A 94 -1.61 1.24 9.34
C GLY A 94 -1.08 1.43 7.93
N VAL A 95 -1.45 2.51 7.25
CA VAL A 95 -0.95 2.87 5.91
C VAL A 95 0.55 3.15 5.95
N LEU A 96 1.03 3.90 6.94
CA LEU A 96 2.46 4.17 7.12
C LEU A 96 3.26 2.87 7.33
N PHE A 97 2.76 2.00 8.21
CA PHE A 97 3.39 0.71 8.49
C PHE A 97 3.43 -0.18 7.24
N ALA A 98 2.30 -0.31 6.53
CA ALA A 98 2.22 -1.04 5.28
C ALA A 98 3.21 -0.50 4.24
N GLY A 99 3.29 0.82 4.07
CA GLY A 99 4.23 1.46 3.15
C GLY A 99 5.69 1.16 3.49
N ILE A 100 6.06 1.15 4.79
CA ILE A 100 7.42 0.82 5.23
C ILE A 100 7.73 -0.66 4.97
N VAL A 101 6.80 -1.56 5.29
CA VAL A 101 6.98 -3.01 5.12
C VAL A 101 7.09 -3.38 3.64
N GLN A 102 6.22 -2.85 2.79
CA GLN A 102 6.22 -3.10 1.35
C GLN A 102 7.48 -2.58 0.68
N ASN A 103 7.94 -1.40 1.07
CA ASN A 103 9.17 -0.82 0.51
C ASN A 103 10.46 -1.45 1.07
N ARG A 104 10.39 -2.48 1.94
CA ARG A 104 11.60 -3.09 2.53
C ARG A 104 12.45 -3.83 1.50
N VAL A 105 11.83 -4.49 0.52
CA VAL A 105 12.50 -5.26 -0.53
C VAL A 105 12.39 -4.51 -1.84
N LEU A 106 13.51 -3.99 -2.36
CA LEU A 106 13.55 -3.43 -3.72
C LEU A 106 13.71 -4.58 -4.71
N THR A 107 12.66 -4.85 -5.48
CA THR A 107 12.75 -5.68 -6.69
C THR A 107 12.85 -4.79 -7.91
N PHE A 108 13.35 -5.32 -9.03
CA PHE A 108 13.49 -4.57 -10.27
C PHE A 108 12.15 -3.98 -10.77
N ASP A 109 11.06 -4.72 -10.60
CA ASP A 109 9.71 -4.26 -10.96
C ASP A 109 9.22 -3.10 -10.07
N ALA A 110 9.67 -3.07 -8.81
CA ALA A 110 9.34 -2.01 -7.86
C ALA A 110 10.15 -0.71 -8.08
N LEU A 111 11.14 -0.70 -9.00
CA LEU A 111 11.82 0.55 -9.38
C LEU A 111 10.92 1.49 -10.19
N VAL A 112 9.95 0.95 -10.93
CA VAL A 112 9.05 1.75 -11.77
C VAL A 112 7.90 2.27 -10.92
N ASN A 113 7.33 1.43 -10.05
CA ASN A 113 6.22 1.78 -9.16
C ASN A 113 6.52 1.36 -7.72
N PHE A 114 6.71 2.34 -6.83
CA PHE A 114 6.94 2.11 -5.40
C PHE A 114 5.68 1.63 -4.66
N ASP A 115 4.51 1.96 -5.20
CA ASP A 115 3.22 1.41 -4.78
C ASP A 115 2.81 0.33 -5.80
N PRO A 116 2.53 -0.91 -5.36
CA PRO A 116 2.15 -1.97 -6.28
C PRO A 116 0.83 -1.69 -7.02
N ASP A 117 -0.03 -0.81 -6.48
CA ASP A 117 -1.30 -0.37 -7.07
C ASP A 117 -1.18 0.97 -7.81
N GLY A 118 -0.01 1.61 -7.79
CA GLY A 118 0.23 2.88 -8.46
C GLY A 118 -0.43 4.10 -7.81
N PHE A 119 -0.97 3.95 -6.59
CA PHE A 119 -1.57 5.06 -5.85
C PHE A 119 -0.51 6.03 -5.32
N SER A 120 -0.83 7.32 -5.34
CA SER A 120 -0.11 8.28 -4.51
C SER A 120 -0.42 8.05 -3.03
N PRO A 121 0.47 8.44 -2.09
CA PRO A 121 0.23 8.28 -0.65
C PRO A 121 -1.10 8.87 -0.16
N MET A 122 -1.54 9.98 -0.75
CA MET A 122 -2.80 10.62 -0.41
C MET A 122 -4.01 9.87 -0.95
N GLU A 123 -3.95 9.39 -2.18
CA GLU A 123 -5.03 8.58 -2.76
C GLU A 123 -5.20 7.29 -1.98
N ARG A 124 -4.10 6.64 -1.57
CA ARG A 124 -4.15 5.43 -0.74
C ARG A 124 -4.79 5.72 0.62
N LEU A 125 -4.43 6.81 1.28
CA LEU A 125 -5.02 7.19 2.56
C LEU A 125 -6.52 7.50 2.43
N LEU A 126 -6.93 8.21 1.38
CA LEU A 126 -8.33 8.52 1.10
C LEU A 126 -9.13 7.24 0.78
N TYR A 127 -8.58 6.34 -0.02
CA TYR A 127 -9.18 5.05 -0.33
C TYR A 127 -9.44 4.23 0.94
N VAL A 128 -8.41 4.03 1.77
CA VAL A 128 -8.56 3.27 3.02
C VAL A 128 -9.54 3.98 3.95
N TRP A 129 -9.58 5.32 3.95
CA TRP A 129 -10.51 6.09 4.78
C TRP A 129 -11.96 5.84 4.39
N VAL A 130 -12.27 5.88 3.08
CA VAL A 130 -13.62 5.54 2.59
C VAL A 130 -14.02 4.12 2.97
N VAL A 131 -13.09 3.15 2.86
CA VAL A 131 -13.34 1.75 3.27
C VAL A 131 -13.59 1.66 4.77
N ALA A 132 -12.78 2.32 5.60
CA ALA A 132 -12.92 2.31 7.05
C ALA A 132 -14.24 2.96 7.50
N SER A 133 -14.61 4.12 6.94
CA SER A 133 -15.88 4.77 7.25
C SER A 133 -17.08 3.92 6.83
N THR A 134 -16.99 3.21 5.70
CA THR A 134 -18.05 2.28 5.28
C THR A 134 -18.18 1.12 6.27
N LEU A 135 -17.05 0.57 6.74
CA LEU A 135 -17.03 -0.49 7.75
C LEU A 135 -17.62 -0.01 9.08
N GLU A 136 -17.28 1.19 9.54
CA GLU A 136 -17.84 1.80 10.75
C GLU A 136 -19.35 1.97 10.65
N VAL A 137 -19.88 2.40 9.50
CA VAL A 137 -21.31 2.49 9.26
C VAL A 137 -21.98 1.12 9.39
N PHE A 138 -21.37 0.06 8.83
CA PHE A 138 -21.91 -1.30 8.99
C PHE A 138 -21.86 -1.81 10.42
N ILE A 139 -20.79 -1.49 11.18
CA ILE A 139 -20.69 -1.82 12.61
C ILE A 139 -21.74 -1.05 13.41
N TYR A 140 -21.96 0.23 13.09
CA TYR A 140 -22.95 1.08 13.76
C TYR A 140 -24.38 0.56 13.58
N PHE A 141 -24.74 0.12 12.36
CA PHE A 141 -26.05 -0.46 12.06
C PHE A 141 -26.16 -1.95 12.43
N ASP A 142 -25.17 -2.52 13.11
CA ASP A 142 -25.16 -3.92 13.54
C ASP A 142 -25.30 -4.92 12.38
N VAL A 143 -24.87 -4.51 11.18
CA VAL A 143 -24.85 -5.39 9.99
C VAL A 143 -23.70 -6.39 10.11
N ILE A 144 -22.60 -5.97 10.74
CA ILE A 144 -21.41 -6.80 10.99
C ILE A 144 -21.04 -6.69 12.46
N VAL A 145 -21.11 -7.80 13.18
CA VAL A 145 -20.65 -7.90 14.57
C VAL A 145 -19.22 -8.40 14.58
N LEU A 146 -18.30 -7.54 14.98
CA LEU A 146 -16.90 -7.88 15.19
C LEU A 146 -16.61 -7.75 16.70
N GLY A 147 -15.77 -8.63 17.23
CA GLY A 147 -15.33 -8.55 18.62
C GLY A 147 -14.01 -9.27 18.82
N ILE A 148 -13.21 -8.77 19.77
CA ILE A 148 -11.92 -9.34 20.15
C ILE A 148 -11.88 -9.45 21.66
N GLY A 149 -11.56 -10.64 22.19
CA GLY A 149 -11.33 -10.80 23.63
C GLY A 149 -12.55 -10.51 24.52
N GLY A 150 -13.77 -10.67 23.98
CA GLY A 150 -15.02 -10.47 24.73
C GLY A 150 -15.59 -9.06 24.69
N THR A 151 -14.95 -8.11 24.02
CA THR A 151 -15.53 -6.79 23.73
C THR A 151 -16.05 -6.74 22.29
N SER A 152 -17.25 -6.19 22.11
CA SER A 152 -17.80 -5.92 20.78
C SER A 152 -17.31 -4.56 20.29
N PHE A 153 -17.01 -4.42 19.00
CA PHE A 153 -16.71 -3.09 18.43
C PHE A 153 -17.94 -2.18 18.42
N GLN A 154 -19.15 -2.72 18.57
CA GLN A 154 -20.36 -1.93 18.75
C GLN A 154 -20.35 -1.15 20.08
N ASP A 155 -19.70 -1.70 21.12
CA ASP A 155 -19.61 -1.09 22.45
C ASP A 155 -18.87 0.26 22.42
N VAL A 156 -18.08 0.49 21.38
CA VAL A 156 -17.36 1.73 21.11
C VAL A 156 -18.34 2.87 20.78
N PHE A 157 -19.43 2.57 20.09
CA PHE A 157 -20.45 3.54 19.69
C PHE A 157 -21.54 3.73 20.75
N THR A 158 -21.61 2.86 21.75
CA THR A 158 -22.56 2.98 22.88
C THR A 158 -21.95 3.65 24.10
N GLY A 159 -20.65 3.98 24.07
CA GLY A 159 -19.93 4.61 25.18
C GLY A 159 -19.51 3.64 26.29
N ASN A 160 -19.79 2.35 26.12
CA ASN A 160 -19.44 1.30 27.08
C ASN A 160 -17.98 0.84 26.94
N ALA A 161 -17.35 1.07 25.78
CA ALA A 161 -15.96 0.75 25.54
C ALA A 161 -15.11 2.01 25.28
N SER A 162 -13.79 1.86 25.40
CA SER A 162 -12.86 2.95 25.20
C SER A 162 -12.76 3.34 23.72
N PRO A 163 -12.74 4.65 23.39
CA PRO A 163 -12.67 5.13 22.01
C PRO A 163 -11.35 4.75 21.31
N HIS A 164 -10.34 4.32 22.07
CA HIS A 164 -9.08 3.79 21.55
C HIS A 164 -9.25 2.54 20.68
N LEU A 165 -10.35 1.80 20.81
CA LEU A 165 -10.66 0.69 19.90
C LEU A 165 -10.82 1.14 18.45
N GLY A 166 -11.18 2.41 18.19
CA GLY A 166 -11.18 3.00 16.85
C GLY A 166 -9.80 2.92 16.19
N ILE A 167 -8.71 3.11 16.95
CA ILE A 167 -7.34 2.96 16.43
C ILE A 167 -7.14 1.55 15.89
N LEU A 168 -7.62 0.54 16.60
CA LEU A 168 -7.47 -0.85 16.20
C LEU A 168 -8.30 -1.17 14.95
N ILE A 169 -9.52 -0.66 14.84
CA ILE A 169 -10.35 -0.75 13.62
C ILE A 169 -9.57 -0.14 12.44
N GLY A 170 -9.04 1.08 12.60
CA GLY A 170 -8.28 1.77 11.57
C GLY A 170 -7.04 1.00 11.11
N VAL A 171 -6.22 0.52 12.06
CA VAL A 171 -5.00 -0.26 11.76
C VAL A 171 -5.33 -1.56 11.06
N VAL A 172 -6.30 -2.33 11.58
CA VAL A 172 -6.69 -3.62 10.99
C VAL A 172 -7.24 -3.42 9.60
N THR A 173 -8.07 -2.40 9.38
CA THR A 173 -8.63 -2.09 8.06
C THR A 173 -7.52 -1.77 7.07
N ALA A 174 -6.58 -0.90 7.43
CA ALA A 174 -5.46 -0.50 6.57
C ALA A 174 -4.53 -1.67 6.22
N ILE A 175 -4.24 -2.56 7.16
CA ILE A 175 -3.42 -3.75 6.89
C ILE A 175 -4.19 -4.75 6.02
N SER A 176 -5.49 -4.93 6.29
CA SER A 176 -6.33 -5.89 5.56
C SER A 176 -6.51 -5.51 4.10
N THR A 177 -6.65 -4.21 3.78
CA THR A 177 -6.73 -3.74 2.39
C THR A 177 -5.52 -4.16 1.56
N GLU A 178 -4.32 -4.13 2.13
CA GLU A 178 -3.11 -4.56 1.44
C GLU A 178 -3.04 -6.07 1.26
N ALA A 179 -3.46 -6.83 2.28
CA ALA A 179 -3.53 -8.28 2.19
C ALA A 179 -4.51 -8.74 1.11
N VAL A 180 -5.68 -8.08 1.01
CA VAL A 180 -6.70 -8.38 0.00
C VAL A 180 -6.23 -7.99 -1.40
N SER A 181 -5.61 -6.81 -1.59
CA SER A 181 -5.03 -6.40 -2.88
C SER A 181 -4.03 -7.45 -3.41
N GLY A 182 -3.17 -7.97 -2.53
CA GLY A 182 -2.22 -9.02 -2.88
C GLY A 182 -2.88 -10.34 -3.33
N LEU A 183 -4.02 -10.72 -2.74
CA LEU A 183 -4.76 -11.93 -3.12
C LEU A 183 -5.45 -11.77 -4.48
N ILE A 184 -6.01 -10.60 -4.77
CA ILE A 184 -6.65 -10.30 -6.05
C ILE A 184 -5.62 -10.37 -7.18
N LYS A 185 -4.43 -9.76 -6.99
CA LYS A 185 -3.36 -9.82 -8.00
C LYS A 185 -2.92 -11.24 -8.31
N LYS A 186 -2.73 -12.07 -7.29
CA LYS A 186 -2.38 -13.50 -7.49
C LYS A 186 -3.44 -14.26 -8.26
N SER A 187 -4.71 -13.92 -8.08
CA SER A 187 -5.83 -14.55 -8.77
C SER A 187 -6.02 -14.02 -10.20
N ALA A 188 -5.57 -12.79 -10.47
CA ALA A 188 -5.66 -12.13 -11.76
C ALA A 188 -4.48 -12.42 -12.69
N THR A 189 -3.35 -12.93 -12.18
CA THR A 189 -2.26 -13.41 -13.05
C THR A 189 -2.72 -14.71 -13.71
N PRO A 190 -3.00 -14.72 -15.03
CA PRO A 190 -3.47 -15.93 -15.69
C PRO A 190 -2.38 -16.99 -15.61
N SER A 191 -2.76 -18.18 -15.15
CA SER A 191 -1.98 -19.42 -15.16
C SER A 191 -1.54 -19.87 -16.57
N ASP A 192 -1.93 -19.13 -17.61
CA ASP A 192 -1.84 -19.51 -19.01
C ASP A 192 -0.53 -19.10 -19.70
N VAL A 193 0.44 -18.51 -19.00
CA VAL A 193 1.81 -18.31 -19.53
C VAL A 193 2.66 -19.58 -19.37
N SER A 194 2.05 -20.77 -19.33
CA SER A 194 2.74 -22.06 -19.49
C SER A 194 2.64 -22.63 -20.92
N ALA A 195 1.97 -21.94 -21.85
CA ALA A 195 1.75 -22.42 -23.21
C ALA A 195 2.54 -21.66 -24.31
N TYR A 196 3.63 -20.97 -23.96
CA TYR A 196 4.67 -20.66 -24.96
C TYR A 196 5.78 -21.70 -24.84
N GLU A 197 5.45 -22.92 -25.25
CA GLU A 197 6.47 -23.83 -25.78
C GLU A 197 7.14 -23.09 -26.95
N PRO A 198 8.46 -22.82 -26.92
CA PRO A 198 9.14 -22.30 -28.08
C PRO A 198 9.16 -23.43 -29.12
N THR A 199 8.12 -23.50 -29.96
CA THR A 199 8.16 -24.32 -31.16
C THR A 199 9.27 -23.78 -32.05
N LEU A 200 10.43 -24.41 -31.86
CA LEU A 200 11.50 -24.65 -32.79
C LEU A 200 11.54 -23.74 -34.02
N PHE A 201 12.62 -22.96 -34.06
CA PHE A 201 13.50 -22.86 -35.22
C PHE A 201 13.26 -23.98 -36.26
N SER A 202 12.41 -23.71 -37.25
CA SER A 202 12.49 -24.35 -38.55
C SER A 202 13.34 -23.45 -39.44
N THR A 203 14.64 -23.73 -39.39
CA THR A 203 15.67 -23.32 -40.34
C THR A 203 15.14 -23.43 -41.78
N THR A 204 14.74 -22.30 -42.37
CA THR A 204 14.63 -22.20 -43.82
C THR A 204 15.83 -21.41 -44.32
N HIS A 205 16.90 -22.16 -44.61
CA HIS A 205 17.97 -21.72 -45.49
C HIS A 205 17.34 -21.19 -46.79
N ARG A 206 17.37 -19.88 -47.01
CA ARG A 206 17.35 -19.31 -48.36
C ARG A 206 18.70 -18.66 -48.62
N SER A 207 19.55 -19.45 -49.25
CA SER A 207 20.63 -18.98 -50.10
C SER A 207 20.05 -18.05 -51.17
N LEU A 208 20.49 -16.80 -51.18
CA LEU A 208 20.45 -15.99 -52.39
C LEU A 208 21.84 -15.41 -52.60
N CYS A 209 22.42 -15.86 -53.71
CA CYS A 209 23.41 -15.13 -54.50
C CYS A 209 22.92 -13.73 -54.85
#